data_AF-A0A8T1LI01-F1
#
_entry.id   AF-A0A8T1LI01-F1
#
_cell.length_a   1.000
_cell.length_b   1.000
_cell.length_c   1.000
_cell.angle_alpha   90.00
_cell.angle_beta   90.00
_cell.angle_gamma   90.00
#
_symmetry.space_group_name_H-M   'P 1'
#
loop_
_entity.id
_entity.type
_entity.pdbx_description
1 polymer ?
#
loop_
_entity_poly.entity_id
_entity_poly.type
_entity_poly.pdbx_seq_one_letter_code
_entity_poly.pdbx_strand_id
1 'polypeptide(L)' 'MSTTSMGWGITTCEEGDYSLELRGVAMEAWDSKNCSEIYIDHPPSQLCVGGVAGEGTAPGDMGAPLIKEN' A
#
# COMPACT_ATOMS: atom_id res chain seq x y z
N MET A 1 3.93 4.88 11.67
CA MET A 1 3.74 6.24 11.11
C MET A 1 2.61 6.19 10.09
N SER A 2 1.54 6.97 10.26
CA SER A 2 0.41 6.99 9.31
C SER A 2 0.81 7.60 7.96
N THR A 3 0.41 6.94 6.88
CA THR A 3 0.68 7.32 5.48
C THR A 3 -0.54 7.03 4.62
N THR A 4 -0.71 7.72 3.50
CA THR A 4 -1.83 7.55 2.59
C THR A 4 -1.32 7.25 1.19
N SER A 5 -1.91 6.25 0.53
CA SER A 5 -1.74 6.01 -0.90
C SER A 5 -3.06 6.26 -1.62
N MET A 6 -3.00 6.71 -2.87
CA MET A 6 -4.20 7.01 -3.68
C MET A 6 -4.04 6.54 -5.12
N GLY A 7 -5.10 5.99 -5.72
CA GLY A 7 -5.07 5.47 -7.08
C GLY A 7 -6.44 5.07 -7.64
N TRP A 8 -6.42 4.55 -8.87
CA TRP A 8 -7.59 4.07 -9.62
C TRP A 8 -7.53 2.56 -9.88
N GLY A 9 -6.72 1.83 -9.11
CA GLY A 9 -6.61 0.39 -9.19
C GLY A 9 -7.94 -0.34 -8.95
N ILE A 10 -7.89 -1.66 -9.11
CA ILE A 10 -9.02 -2.54 -8.82
C ILE A 10 -9.32 -2.49 -7.32
N THR A 11 -10.60 -2.60 -6.94
CA THR A 11 -11.01 -2.55 -5.53
C THR A 11 -11.24 -3.92 -4.91
N THR A 12 -11.22 -4.98 -5.72
CA THR A 12 -11.44 -6.38 -5.32
C THR A 12 -10.47 -7.27 -6.10
N CYS A 13 -9.97 -8.34 -5.47
CA CYS A 13 -8.97 -9.24 -6.07
C CYS A 13 -9.58 -10.43 -6.84
N GLU A 14 -10.89 -10.64 -6.79
CA GLU A 14 -11.56 -11.80 -7.40
C GLU A 14 -11.88 -11.52 -8.87
N GLU A 15 -12.65 -10.46 -9.15
CA GLU A 15 -12.95 -9.93 -10.48
C GLU A 15 -13.26 -8.45 -10.29
N GLY A 16 -12.38 -7.55 -10.75
CA GLY A 16 -12.48 -6.13 -10.47
C GLY A 16 -12.21 -5.29 -11.71
N ASP A 17 -13.21 -4.49 -12.10
CA ASP A 17 -12.96 -3.34 -12.97
C ASP A 17 -12.12 -2.30 -12.22
N TYR A 18 -11.34 -1.51 -12.97
CA TYR A 18 -10.64 -0.36 -12.41
C TYR A 18 -11.64 0.64 -11.83
N SER A 19 -11.25 1.31 -10.74
CA SER A 19 -12.10 2.33 -10.14
C SER A 19 -12.33 3.49 -11.11
N LEU A 20 -13.59 3.91 -11.26
CA LEU A 20 -13.95 5.12 -12.02
C LEU A 20 -13.61 6.42 -11.27
N GLU A 21 -13.29 6.30 -9.98
CA GLU A 21 -13.01 7.41 -9.07
C GLU A 21 -11.65 7.21 -8.39
N LEU A 22 -11.00 8.32 -8.03
CA LEU A 22 -9.78 8.25 -7.21
C LEU A 22 -10.15 7.72 -5.84
N ARG A 23 -9.46 6.66 -5.40
CA ARG A 23 -9.61 6.13 -4.04
C ARG A 23 -8.34 6.33 -3.26
N GLY A 24 -8.47 6.38 -1.93
CA GLY A 24 -7.36 6.52 -1.01
C GLY A 24 -7.48 5.54 0.15
N VAL A 25 -6.34 5.07 0.63
CA VAL A 25 -6.25 4.19 1.79
C VAL A 25 -5.13 4.68 2.71
N ALA A 26 -5.46 4.83 3.99
CA ALA A 26 -4.51 5.16 5.04
C ALA A 26 -3.91 3.87 5.62
N MET A 27 -2.59 3.83 5.76
CA MET A 27 -1.83 2.67 6.18
C MET A 27 -0.69 3.08 7.11
N GLU A 28 -0.34 2.20 8.03
CA GLU A 28 0.82 2.37 8.90
C GLU A 28 2.10 1.94 8.18
N ALA A 29 3.10 2.81 8.15
CA ALA A 29 4.45 2.49 7.69
C ALA A 29 5.25 1.79 8.78
N TRP A 30 5.87 0.67 8.41
CA TRP A 30 6.59 -0.20 9.33
C TRP A 30 8.09 0.14 9.35
N ASP A 31 8.77 -0.13 10.46
CA ASP A 31 10.22 -0.11 10.46
C ASP A 31 10.81 -1.28 9.65
N SER A 32 12.04 -1.10 9.18
CA SER A 32 12.70 -2.11 8.34
C SER A 32 12.89 -3.45 9.04
N LYS A 33 12.99 -3.48 10.38
CA LYS A 33 13.16 -4.72 11.13
C LYS A 33 11.88 -5.56 11.05
N ASN A 34 10.72 -4.96 11.32
CA ASN A 34 9.43 -5.65 11.26
C ASN A 34 9.13 -6.12 9.83
N CYS A 35 9.51 -5.35 8.81
CA CYS A 35 9.44 -5.77 7.41
C CYS A 35 10.28 -7.03 7.13
N SER A 36 11.54 -7.05 7.56
CA SER A 36 12.47 -8.15 7.30
C SER A 36 12.12 -9.43 8.06
N GLU A 37 11.30 -9.37 9.11
CA GLU A 37 10.78 -10.56 9.78
C GLU A 37 9.77 -11.33 8.91
N ILE A 38 9.12 -10.67 7.94
CA ILE A 38 8.13 -11.28 7.02
C ILE A 38 8.72 -11.52 5.62
N TYR A 39 9.52 -10.58 5.11
CA TYR A 39 10.06 -10.63 3.76
C TYR A 39 11.58 -10.88 3.78
N ILE A 40 11.99 -12.03 3.24
CA ILE A 40 13.38 -12.54 3.27
C ILE A 40 14.36 -11.63 2.50
N ASP A 41 13.91 -10.99 1.42
CA ASP A 41 14.73 -10.14 0.53
C ASP A 41 14.20 -8.69 0.48
N HIS A 42 14.19 -8.00 1.63
CA HIS A 42 13.75 -6.61 1.73
C HIS A 42 14.95 -5.63 1.66
N PRO A 43 15.22 -4.99 0.51
CA PRO A 43 16.34 -4.05 0.39
C PRO A 43 16.07 -2.76 1.19
N PRO A 44 17.11 -2.06 1.68
CA PRO A 44 16.96 -0.82 2.46
C PRO A 44 16.27 0.33 1.72
N SER A 45 16.15 0.24 0.39
CA SER A 45 15.45 1.21 -0.46
C SER A 45 13.94 1.00 -0.54
N GLN A 46 13.41 -0.03 0.12
CA GLN A 46 11.98 -0.33 0.20
C GLN A 46 11.44 -0.10 1.62
N LEU A 47 10.12 -0.02 1.71
CA LEU A 47 9.37 0.17 2.94
C LEU A 47 8.08 -0.65 2.86
N CYS A 48 7.67 -1.29 3.96
CA CYS A 48 6.33 -1.90 4.03
C CYS A 48 5.35 -0.91 4.64
N VAL A 49 4.13 -0.97 4.12
CA VAL A 49 2.98 -0.25 4.64
C VAL A 49 1.79 -1.20 4.71
N GLY A 50 0.95 -1.04 5.72
CA GLY A 50 -0.26 -1.84 5.89
C GLY A 50 -0.56 -2.09 7.36
N GLY A 51 -1.36 -3.13 7.63
CA GLY A 51 -1.68 -3.55 9.00
C GLY A 51 -3.15 -3.94 9.21
N VAL A 52 -4.02 -3.63 8.26
CA VAL A 52 -5.44 -4.04 8.29
C VAL A 52 -5.68 -5.05 7.16
N ALA A 53 -6.19 -6.23 7.52
CA ALA A 53 -6.50 -7.27 6.54
C ALA A 53 -7.63 -6.80 5.61
N GLY A 54 -7.41 -6.91 4.30
CA GLY A 54 -8.36 -6.47 3.28
C GLY A 54 -8.23 -5.00 2.86
N GLU A 55 -7.28 -4.25 3.43
CA GLU A 55 -7.01 -2.87 3.04
C GLU A 55 -5.57 -2.74 2.51
N GLY A 56 -5.41 -2.02 1.40
CA GLY A 56 -4.11 -1.81 0.79
C GLY A 56 -4.18 -1.27 -0.63
N THR A 57 -3.04 -1.29 -1.32
CA THR A 57 -2.97 -1.02 -2.76
C THR A 57 -3.24 -2.29 -3.55
N ALA A 58 -3.67 -2.12 -4.80
CA ALA A 58 -4.05 -3.21 -5.69
C ALA A 58 -3.46 -3.02 -7.10
N PRO A 59 -3.57 -4.01 -8.00
CA PRO A 59 -3.24 -3.83 -9.41
C PRO A 59 -3.89 -2.58 -10.01
N GLY A 60 -3.08 -1.75 -10.67
CA GLY A 60 -3.47 -0.43 -11.18
C GLY A 60 -3.00 0.75 -10.32
N ASP A 61 -2.61 0.52 -9.06
CA ASP A 61 -2.02 1.56 -8.20
C ASP A 61 -0.49 1.61 -8.29
N MET A 62 0.14 0.77 -9.12
CA MET A 62 1.59 0.72 -9.27
C MET A 62 2.15 2.07 -9.73
N GLY A 63 3.10 2.62 -8.97
CA GLY A 63 3.69 3.95 -9.23
C GLY A 63 2.94 5.10 -8.55
N ALA A 64 1.83 4.83 -7.86
CA ALA A 64 1.15 5.82 -7.04
C ALA A 64 2.05 6.32 -5.89
N PRO A 65 1.88 7.59 -5.46
CA PRO A 65 2.64 8.14 -4.35
C PRO A 65 2.20 7.53 -3.01
N LEU A 66 3.16 7.32 -2.11
CA LEU A 66 2.92 7.11 -0.70
C LEU A 66 3.21 8.43 0.03
N ILE A 67 2.18 9.01 0.64
CA ILE A 67 2.22 10.36 1.22
C ILE A 67 2.21 10.24 2.74
N LYS A 68 3.17 10.89 3.39
CA LYS A 68 3.16 11.11 4.84
C LYS A 68 2.65 12.53 5.10
N GLU A 69 1.55 12.65 5.84
CA GLU A 69 1.06 13.97 6.28
C GLU A 69 1.93 14.53 7.41
N ASN A 70 1.96 15.86 7.53
CA ASN A 70 2.79 16.60 8.50
C ASN A 70 2.09 16.78 9.85
#